data_AF-A0A914XZD4-F1
#
_entry.id   AF-A0A914XZD4-F1
#
_cell.length_a   1.000
_cell.length_b   1.000
_cell.length_c   1.000
_cell.angle_alpha   90.00
_cell.angle_beta   90.00
_cell.angle_gamma   90.00
#
_symmetry.space_group_name_H-M   'P 1'
#
loop_
_entity.id
_entity.type
_entity.pdbx_description
1 polymer ?
#
loop_
_entity_poly.entity_id
_entity_poly.type
_entity_poly.pdbx_seq_one_letter_code
_entity_poly.pdbx_strand_id
1 'polypeptide(L)'
;MLKSTRLLLPQPSLYQRTFYYSSEAAQIRIQQAFSVLGLEEDASVDDIKDRFSSLAKQYHPDTGGDKANPDKFLQIRNSFKMALKFKSDDLEDIVEEEAEKIVHDIQYTAPQHRQYLEYGGIGFGTPSARQKQFQQYRVYKAVENAAEFVMDKALKQDGSEKALQLQKERNYFSKKHKLTGMIDRVVEELILSSMNSGEFSNLKGSGKPLKYDYTNPYIDETEKRINDIMKNNGFAPPWIMQEGEIRADIAFLRKRLRDEYCRLILTQNSIFQNIRSQTNPTNRWEKLKIQMVEEVRKLNQLIQDYNLTSPIYGRHFLGILYDKELKTAIEFVESDESEQLKAEITERLKKEDAYRGAHSYQPSFWGFLRDSFRPSVA
;
A
#
# COMPACT_ATOMS: atom_id res chain seq x y z
N MET A 1 -16.97 14.04 19.05
CA MET A 1 -17.79 12.87 18.68
C MET A 1 -18.36 13.09 17.28
N LEU A 2 -17.68 12.58 16.25
CA LEU A 2 -18.13 12.69 14.86
C LEU A 2 -18.89 11.40 14.51
N LYS A 3 -20.22 11.49 14.35
CA LYS A 3 -21.05 10.38 13.93
C LYS A 3 -20.90 10.19 12.42
N SER A 4 -20.33 9.05 12.04
CA SER A 4 -20.17 8.58 10.67
C SER A 4 -21.54 8.41 10.00
N THR A 5 -21.87 9.26 9.02
CA THR A 5 -23.00 9.06 8.11
C THR A 5 -22.60 8.06 7.02
N ARG A 6 -22.97 6.78 7.20
CA ARG A 6 -22.94 5.80 6.10
C ARG A 6 -24.07 6.13 5.12
N LEU A 7 -23.71 6.40 3.87
CA LEU A 7 -24.63 6.49 2.74
C LEU A 7 -25.28 5.11 2.52
N LEU A 8 -26.59 5.02 2.71
CA LEU A 8 -27.39 3.85 2.37
C LEU A 8 -27.64 3.86 0.86
N LEU A 9 -27.07 2.90 0.15
CA LEU A 9 -27.42 2.63 -1.25
C LEU A 9 -28.87 2.09 -1.34
N PRO A 10 -29.62 2.42 -2.39
CA PRO A 10 -30.98 1.95 -2.56
C PRO A 10 -31.01 0.44 -2.81
N GLN A 11 -31.83 -0.28 -2.06
CA GLN A 11 -32.05 -1.72 -2.24
C GLN A 11 -32.73 -1.99 -3.58
N PRO A 12 -32.30 -3.02 -4.34
CA PRO A 12 -32.94 -3.37 -5.61
C PRO A 12 -34.39 -3.81 -5.35
N SER A 13 -35.33 -3.18 -6.05
CA SER A 13 -36.76 -3.46 -5.90
C SER A 13 -37.13 -4.88 -6.35
N LEU A 14 -38.13 -5.46 -5.68
CA LEU A 14 -38.72 -6.81 -5.91
C LEU A 14 -39.04 -7.15 -7.38
N TYR A 15 -39.10 -6.18 -8.29
CA TYR A 15 -39.36 -6.38 -9.73
C TYR A 15 -38.18 -6.97 -10.53
N GLN A 16 -36.93 -6.83 -10.06
CA GLN A 16 -35.77 -7.48 -10.71
C GLN A 16 -35.61 -8.96 -10.29
N ARG A 17 -36.30 -9.37 -9.22
CA ARG A 17 -36.23 -10.69 -8.58
C ARG A 17 -36.84 -11.82 -9.41
N THR A 18 -37.92 -11.53 -10.13
CA THR A 18 -38.59 -12.53 -10.98
C THR A 18 -37.78 -12.83 -12.25
N PHE A 19 -36.99 -11.87 -12.75
CA PHE A 19 -36.31 -11.99 -14.04
C PHE A 19 -35.01 -12.84 -14.02
N TYR A 20 -34.29 -12.91 -12.90
CA TYR A 20 -33.02 -13.66 -12.82
C TYR A 20 -33.23 -15.18 -12.69
N TYR A 21 -34.32 -15.60 -12.05
CA TYR A 21 -34.67 -17.01 -11.84
C TYR A 21 -35.80 -17.50 -12.76
N SER A 22 -36.42 -16.65 -13.59
CA SER A 22 -37.45 -17.06 -14.56
C SER A 22 -36.89 -17.74 -15.82
N SER A 23 -35.56 -17.80 -15.97
CA SER A 23 -34.98 -18.54 -17.09
C SER A 23 -35.07 -20.04 -16.82
N GLU A 24 -35.59 -20.78 -17.79
CA GLU A 24 -35.73 -22.24 -17.73
C GLU A 24 -34.39 -22.93 -17.37
N ALA A 25 -33.28 -22.39 -17.88
CA ALA A 25 -31.94 -22.85 -17.58
C ALA A 25 -31.52 -22.67 -16.11
N ALA A 26 -31.94 -21.60 -15.45
CA ALA A 26 -31.66 -21.39 -14.03
C ALA A 26 -32.48 -22.36 -13.16
N GLN A 27 -33.73 -22.61 -13.53
CA GLN A 27 -34.61 -23.57 -12.85
C GLN A 27 -34.08 -25.01 -12.92
N ILE A 28 -33.60 -25.43 -14.09
CA ILE A 28 -32.95 -26.74 -14.26
C ILE A 28 -31.71 -26.87 -13.37
N ARG A 29 -30.88 -25.82 -13.24
CA ARG A 29 -29.69 -25.85 -12.38
C ARG A 29 -30.04 -25.94 -10.89
N ILE A 30 -31.11 -25.27 -10.48
CA ILE A 30 -31.60 -25.34 -9.09
C ILE A 30 -32.14 -26.75 -8.80
N GLN A 31 -32.93 -27.31 -9.71
CA GLN A 31 -33.42 -28.69 -9.60
C GLN A 31 -32.29 -29.71 -9.49
N GLN A 32 -31.25 -29.56 -10.31
CA GLN A 32 -30.04 -30.37 -10.23
C GLN A 32 -29.31 -30.20 -8.89
N ALA A 33 -29.26 -28.99 -8.34
CA ALA A 33 -28.64 -28.75 -7.04
C ALA A 33 -29.38 -29.49 -5.91
N PHE A 34 -30.72 -29.42 -5.88
CA PHE A 34 -31.55 -30.16 -4.93
C PHE A 34 -31.43 -31.69 -5.13
N SER A 35 -31.36 -32.17 -6.37
CA SER A 35 -31.19 -33.60 -6.65
C SER A 35 -29.83 -34.14 -6.18
N VAL A 36 -28.76 -33.35 -6.29
CA VAL A 36 -27.42 -33.73 -5.81
C VAL A 36 -27.37 -33.82 -4.28
N LEU A 37 -28.10 -32.95 -3.58
CA LEU A 37 -28.25 -33.02 -2.13
C LEU A 37 -29.22 -34.14 -1.71
N GLY A 38 -30.10 -34.57 -2.61
CA GLY A 38 -31.15 -35.56 -2.37
C GLY A 38 -32.31 -34.98 -1.56
N LEU A 39 -32.66 -33.72 -1.84
CA LEU A 39 -33.76 -32.98 -1.22
C LEU A 39 -34.78 -32.57 -2.28
N GLU A 40 -36.02 -32.32 -1.83
CA GLU A 40 -37.08 -31.75 -2.66
C GLU A 40 -36.98 -30.21 -2.67
N GLU A 41 -37.61 -29.56 -3.67
CA GLU A 41 -37.51 -28.09 -3.87
C GLU A 41 -38.13 -27.29 -2.71
N ASP A 42 -39.03 -27.89 -1.95
CA ASP A 42 -39.73 -27.30 -0.81
C ASP A 42 -38.97 -27.43 0.52
N ALA A 43 -37.84 -28.16 0.54
CA ALA A 43 -37.02 -28.37 1.74
C ALA A 43 -36.65 -27.06 2.46
N SER A 44 -36.61 -27.12 3.80
CA SER A 44 -36.24 -25.99 4.65
C SER A 44 -34.74 -25.69 4.57
N VAL A 45 -34.35 -24.47 4.93
CA VAL A 45 -32.94 -24.06 5.03
C VAL A 45 -32.17 -24.95 6.00
N ASP A 46 -32.81 -25.36 7.09
CA ASP A 46 -32.21 -26.24 8.10
C ASP A 46 -31.97 -27.65 7.54
N ASP A 47 -32.92 -28.20 6.77
CA ASP A 47 -32.77 -29.51 6.12
C ASP A 47 -31.61 -29.52 5.11
N ILE A 48 -31.43 -28.41 4.38
CA ILE A 48 -30.33 -28.21 3.45
C ILE A 48 -28.97 -28.23 4.19
N LYS A 49 -28.89 -27.56 5.34
CA LYS A 49 -27.68 -27.52 6.19
C LYS A 49 -27.34 -28.89 6.78
N ASP A 50 -28.33 -29.59 7.32
CA ASP A 50 -28.15 -30.92 7.93
C ASP A 50 -27.72 -31.95 6.89
N ARG A 51 -28.32 -31.87 5.69
CA ARG A 51 -27.99 -32.78 4.59
C ARG A 51 -26.58 -32.52 4.06
N PHE A 52 -26.19 -31.25 3.91
CA PHE A 52 -24.83 -30.86 3.54
C PHE A 52 -23.81 -31.34 4.57
N SER A 53 -24.04 -31.13 5.86
CA SER A 53 -23.16 -31.61 6.94
C SER A 53 -22.95 -33.12 6.88
N SER A 54 -24.04 -33.88 6.69
CA SER A 54 -23.99 -35.34 6.59
C SER A 54 -23.20 -35.83 5.38
N LEU A 55 -23.35 -35.18 4.22
CA LEU A 55 -22.65 -35.51 2.99
C LEU A 55 -21.17 -35.07 3.02
N ALA A 56 -20.89 -33.90 3.58
CA ALA A 56 -19.54 -33.39 3.78
C ALA A 56 -18.73 -34.38 4.63
N LYS A 57 -19.26 -34.83 5.76
CA LYS A 57 -18.60 -35.84 6.62
C LYS A 57 -18.33 -37.18 5.91
N GLN A 58 -19.10 -37.54 4.88
CA GLN A 58 -18.93 -38.79 4.14
C GLN A 58 -17.92 -38.68 2.98
N TYR A 59 -17.92 -37.54 2.29
CA TYR A 59 -17.18 -37.37 1.04
C TYR A 59 -15.94 -36.47 1.15
N HIS A 60 -15.70 -35.83 2.30
CA HIS A 60 -14.56 -34.94 2.50
C HIS A 60 -13.22 -35.70 2.36
N PRO A 61 -12.26 -35.17 1.57
CA PRO A 61 -11.01 -35.86 1.23
C PRO A 61 -10.16 -36.22 2.45
N ASP A 62 -10.23 -35.42 3.51
CA ASP A 62 -9.43 -35.64 4.73
C ASP A 62 -10.01 -36.70 5.67
N THR A 63 -11.20 -37.23 5.41
CA THR A 63 -11.84 -38.24 6.29
C THR A 63 -11.22 -39.64 6.10
N GLY A 64 -10.39 -39.84 5.06
CA GLY A 64 -9.59 -41.04 4.87
C GLY A 64 -10.36 -42.36 4.66
N GLY A 65 -11.68 -42.31 4.45
CA GLY A 65 -12.52 -43.50 4.20
C GLY A 65 -12.69 -43.82 2.71
N ASP A 66 -13.13 -45.04 2.38
CA ASP A 66 -13.33 -45.53 1.00
C ASP A 66 -14.30 -44.69 0.14
N LYS A 67 -15.13 -43.86 0.79
CA LYS A 67 -16.09 -42.96 0.15
C LYS A 67 -15.56 -41.54 -0.05
N ALA A 68 -14.36 -41.21 0.44
CA ALA A 68 -13.76 -39.88 0.27
C ALA A 68 -13.46 -39.62 -1.20
N ASN A 69 -14.06 -38.57 -1.77
CA ASN A 69 -13.86 -38.21 -3.17
C ASN A 69 -13.92 -36.68 -3.34
N PRO A 70 -12.81 -36.04 -3.75
CA PRO A 70 -12.70 -34.58 -3.82
C PRO A 70 -13.67 -33.97 -4.84
N ASP A 71 -13.86 -34.61 -6.00
CA ASP A 71 -14.73 -34.09 -7.06
C ASP A 71 -16.20 -34.13 -6.63
N LYS A 72 -16.59 -35.21 -5.94
CA LYS A 72 -17.95 -35.36 -5.41
C LYS A 72 -18.23 -34.38 -4.29
N PHE A 73 -17.25 -34.13 -3.42
CA PHE A 73 -17.36 -33.11 -2.37
C PHE A 73 -17.53 -31.71 -2.96
N LEU A 74 -16.78 -31.37 -4.02
CA LEU A 74 -16.90 -30.09 -4.71
C LEU A 74 -18.29 -29.89 -5.32
N GLN A 75 -18.86 -30.94 -5.94
CA GLN A 75 -20.22 -30.91 -6.47
C GLN A 75 -21.25 -30.66 -5.36
N ILE A 76 -21.13 -31.36 -4.23
CA ILE A 76 -22.03 -31.20 -3.08
C ILE A 76 -21.96 -29.77 -2.50
N ARG A 77 -20.75 -29.21 -2.37
CA ARG A 77 -20.54 -27.83 -1.91
C ARG A 77 -21.17 -26.80 -2.83
N ASN A 78 -20.97 -26.94 -4.14
CA ASN A 78 -21.53 -26.02 -5.13
C ASN A 78 -23.06 -26.10 -5.17
N SER A 79 -23.63 -27.31 -5.06
CA SER A 79 -25.09 -27.51 -4.98
C SER A 79 -25.69 -26.91 -3.71
N PHE A 80 -25.02 -27.03 -2.56
CA PHE A 80 -25.42 -26.38 -1.31
C PHE A 80 -25.44 -24.85 -1.43
N LYS A 81 -24.37 -24.24 -1.99
CA LYS A 81 -24.30 -22.79 -2.23
C LYS A 81 -25.44 -22.30 -3.13
N MET A 82 -25.76 -23.07 -4.18
CA MET A 82 -26.87 -22.76 -5.09
C MET A 82 -28.25 -22.86 -4.42
N ALA A 83 -28.48 -23.91 -3.61
CA ALA A 83 -29.74 -24.14 -2.91
C ALA A 83 -30.01 -23.08 -1.83
N LEU A 84 -28.99 -22.69 -1.07
CA LEU A 84 -29.09 -21.59 -0.10
C LEU A 84 -29.36 -20.25 -0.79
N LYS A 85 -28.64 -19.92 -1.86
CA LYS A 85 -28.86 -18.69 -2.62
C LYS A 85 -30.28 -18.58 -3.19
N PHE A 86 -30.92 -19.73 -3.47
CA PHE A 86 -32.32 -19.75 -3.90
C PHE A 86 -33.32 -19.50 -2.76
N LYS A 87 -33.02 -19.94 -1.54
CA LYS A 87 -33.92 -19.83 -0.37
C LYS A 87 -33.69 -18.55 0.46
N SER A 88 -32.47 -18.03 0.51
CA SER A 88 -32.08 -16.81 1.24
C SER A 88 -31.36 -15.83 0.31
N ASP A 89 -31.93 -14.64 0.14
CA ASP A 89 -31.43 -13.56 -0.75
C ASP A 89 -30.23 -12.80 -0.12
N ASP A 90 -30.03 -12.95 1.19
CA ASP A 90 -28.99 -12.25 1.93
C ASP A 90 -27.71 -13.09 2.06
N LEU A 91 -26.65 -12.56 1.46
CA LEU A 91 -25.24 -12.67 1.86
C LEU A 91 -24.44 -13.86 1.28
N GLU A 92 -23.76 -13.61 0.16
CA GLU A 92 -22.68 -14.46 -0.36
C GLU A 92 -21.57 -14.71 0.68
N ASP A 93 -21.33 -13.74 1.58
CA ASP A 93 -20.34 -13.82 2.65
C ASP A 93 -20.76 -14.74 3.81
N ILE A 94 -22.06 -14.85 4.12
CA ILE A 94 -22.56 -15.73 5.20
C ILE A 94 -22.52 -17.20 4.76
N VAL A 95 -22.83 -17.48 3.49
CA VAL A 95 -22.86 -18.86 2.99
C VAL A 95 -21.48 -19.51 3.00
N GLU A 96 -20.43 -18.74 2.70
CA GLU A 96 -19.04 -19.21 2.76
C GLU A 96 -18.60 -19.45 4.21
N GLU A 97 -18.92 -18.52 5.13
CA GLU A 97 -18.67 -18.71 6.56
C GLU A 97 -19.45 -19.89 7.17
N GLU A 98 -20.72 -20.10 6.79
CA GLU A 98 -21.54 -21.21 7.29
C GLU A 98 -21.06 -22.55 6.74
N ALA A 99 -20.71 -22.62 5.46
CA ALA A 99 -20.11 -23.81 4.85
C ALA A 99 -18.78 -24.16 5.52
N GLU A 100 -17.95 -23.16 5.83
CA GLU A 100 -16.72 -23.36 6.59
C GLU A 100 -17.01 -23.82 8.02
N LYS A 101 -17.88 -23.14 8.78
CA LYS A 101 -18.23 -23.51 10.18
C LYS A 101 -18.72 -24.96 10.30
N ILE A 102 -19.52 -25.45 9.35
CA ILE A 102 -20.04 -26.83 9.34
C ILE A 102 -18.92 -27.86 9.10
N VAL A 103 -17.88 -27.50 8.34
CA VAL A 103 -16.70 -28.35 8.10
C VAL A 103 -15.75 -28.36 9.31
N HIS A 104 -15.75 -27.31 10.15
CA HIS A 104 -14.87 -27.19 11.33
C HIS A 104 -15.28 -28.09 12.52
N ASP A 105 -16.48 -28.69 12.52
CA ASP A 105 -16.93 -29.66 13.54
C ASP A 105 -16.33 -31.07 13.35
N ILE A 106 -15.58 -31.29 12.27
CA ILE A 106 -14.72 -32.47 12.16
C ILE A 106 -13.62 -32.28 13.20
N GLN A 107 -13.53 -33.17 14.19
CA GLN A 107 -12.46 -33.08 15.20
C GLN A 107 -11.09 -33.25 14.55
N TYR A 108 -10.50 -32.14 14.14
CA TYR A 108 -9.09 -32.08 13.80
C TYR A 108 -8.33 -32.29 15.11
N THR A 109 -7.69 -33.45 15.26
CA THR A 109 -6.58 -33.54 16.19
C THR A 109 -5.45 -32.74 15.56
N ALA A 110 -5.51 -31.41 15.70
CA ALA A 110 -4.48 -30.54 15.18
C ALA A 110 -3.14 -31.03 15.75
N PRO A 111 -2.17 -31.44 14.90
CA PRO A 111 -0.84 -31.71 15.38
C PRO A 111 -0.39 -30.41 16.04
N GLN A 112 -0.08 -30.43 17.33
CA GLN A 112 0.51 -29.28 18.00
C GLN A 112 1.81 -28.95 17.27
N HIS A 113 1.71 -28.07 16.28
CA HIS A 113 2.85 -27.69 15.46
C HIS A 113 3.79 -26.91 16.38
N ARG A 114 4.87 -27.58 16.79
CA ARG A 114 6.21 -27.00 16.74
C ARG A 114 6.48 -25.78 17.62
N GLN A 115 5.74 -25.54 18.69
CA GLN A 115 5.98 -24.37 19.56
C GLN A 115 7.28 -24.43 20.39
N TYR A 116 8.02 -25.56 20.42
CA TYR A 116 9.25 -25.76 21.24
C TYR A 116 10.43 -26.49 20.56
N LEU A 117 10.48 -26.54 19.23
CA LEU A 117 11.48 -27.35 18.52
C LEU A 117 12.90 -26.77 18.45
N GLU A 118 13.10 -25.47 18.72
CA GLU A 118 14.46 -24.89 18.75
C GLU A 118 15.27 -25.32 19.96
N TYR A 119 14.60 -25.48 21.11
CA TYR A 119 15.25 -25.74 22.40
C TYR A 119 15.11 -27.20 22.85
N GLY A 120 14.72 -28.09 21.96
CA GLY A 120 14.55 -29.52 22.26
C GLY A 120 13.54 -29.81 23.36
N GLY A 121 12.55 -28.92 23.58
CA GLY A 121 11.58 -29.02 24.67
C GLY A 121 12.08 -28.56 26.05
N ILE A 122 13.28 -27.97 26.15
CA ILE A 122 13.82 -27.45 27.41
C ILE A 122 13.32 -26.02 27.67
N GLY A 123 12.76 -25.82 28.87
CA GLY A 123 12.46 -24.50 29.43
C GLY A 123 10.98 -24.10 29.41
N PHE A 124 10.61 -23.21 30.32
CA PHE A 124 9.24 -22.69 30.52
C PHE A 124 9.21 -21.15 30.48
N GLY A 125 8.06 -20.58 30.11
CA GLY A 125 7.86 -19.11 30.08
C GLY A 125 7.99 -18.47 28.69
N THR A 126 8.40 -17.21 28.63
CA THR A 126 8.50 -16.47 27.35
C THR A 126 9.63 -17.03 26.46
N PRO A 127 9.60 -16.81 25.13
CA PRO A 127 10.67 -17.28 24.24
C PRO A 127 12.08 -16.84 24.66
N SER A 128 12.24 -15.60 25.13
CA SER A 128 13.53 -15.08 25.62
C SER A 128 14.00 -15.74 26.92
N ALA A 129 13.08 -16.06 27.84
CA ALA A 129 13.41 -16.81 29.05
C ALA A 129 13.86 -18.24 28.72
N ARG A 130 13.18 -18.89 27.77
CA ARG A 130 13.57 -20.23 27.29
C ARG A 130 14.88 -20.23 26.53
N GLN A 131 15.15 -19.21 25.71
CA GLN A 131 16.43 -19.06 25.03
C GLN A 131 17.59 -19.02 26.04
N LYS A 132 17.45 -18.23 27.12
CA LYS A 132 18.45 -18.18 28.21
C LYS A 132 18.61 -19.54 28.89
N GLN A 133 17.51 -20.18 29.26
CA GLN A 133 17.53 -21.52 29.88
C GLN A 133 18.16 -22.56 28.98
N PHE A 134 17.88 -22.53 27.67
CA PHE A 134 18.45 -23.44 26.69
C PHE A 134 19.94 -23.19 26.48
N GLN A 135 20.39 -21.92 26.45
CA GLN A 135 21.81 -21.58 26.40
C GLN A 135 22.54 -22.13 27.64
N GLN A 136 21.97 -21.98 28.84
CA GLN A 136 22.51 -22.57 30.07
C GLN A 136 22.57 -24.10 29.98
N TYR A 137 21.49 -24.74 29.50
CA TYR A 137 21.43 -26.18 29.31
C TYR A 137 22.48 -26.69 28.31
N ARG A 138 22.69 -25.99 27.18
CA ARG A 138 23.73 -26.34 26.19
C ARG A 138 25.13 -26.31 26.78
N VAL A 139 25.43 -25.28 27.58
CA VAL A 139 26.72 -25.17 28.27
C VAL A 139 26.87 -26.31 29.28
N TYR A 140 25.84 -26.60 30.07
CA TYR A 140 25.84 -27.72 31.01
C TYR A 140 26.11 -29.05 30.30
N LYS A 141 25.38 -29.34 29.21
CA LYS A 141 25.52 -30.57 28.42
C LYS A 141 26.91 -30.69 27.78
N ALA A 142 27.47 -29.60 27.26
CA ALA A 142 28.80 -29.60 26.68
C ALA A 142 29.89 -29.93 27.73
N VAL A 143 29.74 -29.44 28.96
CA VAL A 143 30.68 -29.75 30.05
C VAL A 143 30.54 -31.20 30.51
N GLU A 144 29.30 -31.71 30.64
CA GLU A 144 29.02 -33.11 30.95
C GLU A 144 29.67 -34.05 29.92
N ASN A 145 29.42 -33.81 28.62
CA ASN A 145 30.00 -34.60 27.53
C ASN A 145 31.54 -34.52 27.51
N ALA A 146 32.14 -33.36 27.78
CA ALA A 146 33.59 -33.21 27.84
C ALA A 146 34.19 -33.99 29.02
N ALA A 147 33.53 -33.98 30.18
CA ALA A 147 33.92 -34.78 31.32
C ALA A 147 33.81 -36.28 30.99
N GLU A 148 32.70 -36.73 30.41
CA GLU A 148 32.51 -38.11 29.98
C GLU A 148 33.58 -38.57 28.98
N PHE A 149 33.94 -37.74 27.99
CA PHE A 149 34.99 -38.07 27.03
C PHE A 149 36.37 -38.23 27.69
N VAL A 150 36.71 -37.36 28.64
CA VAL A 150 37.96 -37.48 29.41
C VAL A 150 37.95 -38.74 30.27
N MET A 151 36.81 -39.07 30.90
CA MET A 151 36.63 -40.30 31.69
C MET A 151 36.80 -41.54 30.81
N ASP A 152 36.13 -41.60 29.66
CA ASP A 152 36.20 -42.73 28.72
C ASP A 152 37.62 -42.92 28.17
N LYS A 153 38.31 -41.81 27.83
CA LYS A 153 39.71 -41.84 27.42
C LYS A 153 40.63 -42.32 28.53
N ALA A 154 40.41 -41.92 29.78
CA ALA A 154 41.20 -42.35 30.94
C ALA A 154 40.98 -43.82 31.29
N LEU A 155 39.72 -44.29 31.24
CA LEU A 155 39.34 -45.69 31.48
C LEU A 155 39.94 -46.64 30.43
N LYS A 156 40.06 -46.19 29.18
CA LYS A 156 40.69 -46.95 28.09
C LYS A 156 42.21 -47.04 28.20
N GLN A 157 42.85 -46.12 28.91
CA GLN A 157 44.32 -46.05 28.97
C GLN A 157 44.92 -46.76 30.19
N ASP A 158 44.36 -46.67 31.41
CA ASP A 158 44.97 -47.29 32.60
C ASP A 158 43.92 -47.69 33.67
N GLY A 159 44.05 -48.90 34.25
CA GLY A 159 43.14 -49.43 35.27
C GLY A 159 43.32 -48.86 36.70
N SER A 160 42.20 -48.73 37.42
CA SER A 160 42.00 -48.53 38.87
C SER A 160 42.63 -47.29 39.58
N GLU A 161 43.91 -46.96 39.40
CA GLU A 161 44.59 -45.91 40.20
C GLU A 161 44.09 -44.48 39.92
N LYS A 162 43.52 -44.22 38.74
CA LYS A 162 43.01 -42.89 38.34
C LYS A 162 41.60 -42.57 38.81
N ALA A 163 40.85 -43.48 39.44
CA ALA A 163 39.50 -43.19 39.96
C ALA A 163 39.49 -42.03 40.98
N LEU A 164 40.55 -41.95 41.80
CA LEU A 164 40.78 -40.87 42.77
C LEU A 164 41.17 -39.54 42.10
N GLN A 165 41.85 -39.60 40.96
CA GLN A 165 42.24 -38.43 40.17
C GLN A 165 41.05 -37.85 39.39
N LEU A 166 40.17 -38.74 38.88
CA LEU A 166 38.88 -38.41 38.27
C LEU A 166 37.92 -37.73 39.26
N GLN A 167 37.93 -38.11 40.54
CA GLN A 167 37.20 -37.40 41.59
C GLN A 167 37.72 -35.97 41.80
N LYS A 168 39.03 -35.75 41.74
CA LYS A 168 39.64 -34.41 41.83
C LYS A 168 39.27 -33.55 40.62
N GLU A 169 39.26 -34.10 39.41
CA GLU A 169 38.83 -33.39 38.21
C GLU A 169 37.34 -33.06 38.21
N ARG A 170 36.48 -34.00 38.65
CA ARG A 170 35.03 -33.76 38.82
C ARG A 170 34.77 -32.65 39.84
N ASN A 171 35.53 -32.60 40.93
CA ASN A 171 35.49 -31.51 41.89
C ASN A 171 36.00 -30.18 41.32
N TYR A 172 36.97 -30.21 40.39
CA TYR A 172 37.47 -29.02 39.68
C TYR A 172 36.41 -28.45 38.73
N PHE A 173 35.75 -29.28 37.92
CA PHE A 173 34.65 -28.83 37.05
C PHE A 173 33.43 -28.35 37.84
N SER A 174 33.08 -29.02 38.96
CA SER A 174 32.03 -28.56 39.88
C SER A 174 32.36 -27.19 40.50
N LYS A 175 33.62 -26.96 40.90
CA LYS A 175 34.08 -25.64 41.36
C LYS A 175 33.98 -24.58 40.26
N LYS A 176 34.26 -24.94 38.99
CA LYS A 176 34.13 -24.03 37.85
C LYS A 176 32.67 -23.66 37.54
N HIS A 177 31.73 -24.59 37.64
CA HIS A 177 30.28 -24.29 37.55
C HIS A 177 29.80 -23.34 38.66
N LYS A 178 30.31 -23.50 39.89
CA LYS A 178 30.07 -22.54 40.99
C LYS A 178 30.66 -21.16 40.68
N LEU A 179 31.80 -21.11 39.98
CA LEU A 179 32.44 -19.87 39.55
C LEU A 179 31.61 -19.13 38.48
N THR A 180 30.99 -19.83 37.53
CA THR A 180 30.13 -19.20 36.51
C THR A 180 28.87 -18.58 37.12
N GLY A 181 28.21 -19.26 38.05
CA GLY A 181 27.10 -18.68 38.82
C GLY A 181 27.56 -17.54 39.75
N MET A 182 28.84 -17.52 40.14
CA MET A 182 29.46 -16.38 40.83
C MET A 182 29.66 -15.19 39.89
N ILE A 183 30.03 -15.39 38.62
CA ILE A 183 30.14 -14.30 37.65
C ILE A 183 28.77 -13.65 37.44
N ASP A 184 27.71 -14.44 37.27
CA ASP A 184 26.35 -13.90 37.14
C ASP A 184 25.93 -13.11 38.40
N ARG A 185 26.25 -13.62 39.61
CA ARG A 185 26.02 -12.89 40.87
C ARG A 185 26.85 -11.61 40.98
N VAL A 186 28.12 -11.64 40.59
CA VAL A 186 28.99 -10.46 40.61
C VAL A 186 28.50 -9.42 39.61
N VAL A 187 28.02 -9.85 38.45
CA VAL A 187 27.40 -8.95 37.45
C VAL A 187 26.11 -8.36 38.01
N GLU A 188 25.25 -9.14 38.67
CA GLU A 188 24.04 -8.63 39.33
C GLU A 188 24.37 -7.65 40.47
N GLU A 189 25.37 -7.95 41.28
CA GLU A 189 25.82 -7.10 42.38
C GLU A 189 26.41 -5.78 41.87
N LEU A 190 27.17 -5.83 40.77
CA LEU A 190 27.65 -4.62 40.06
C LEU A 190 26.51 -3.80 39.48
N ILE A 191 25.53 -4.43 38.84
CA ILE A 191 24.35 -3.74 38.29
C ILE A 191 23.56 -3.06 39.42
N LEU A 192 23.34 -3.74 40.54
CA LEU A 192 22.67 -3.18 41.72
C LEU A 192 23.48 -2.04 42.34
N SER A 193 24.80 -2.18 42.43
CA SER A 193 25.71 -1.13 42.91
C SER A 193 25.63 0.10 41.99
N SER A 194 25.65 -0.07 40.67
CA SER A 194 25.54 1.01 39.70
C SER A 194 24.13 1.64 39.66
N MET A 195 23.08 0.89 39.98
CA MET A 195 21.72 1.42 40.17
C MET A 195 21.63 2.28 41.43
N ASN A 196 22.21 1.82 42.54
CA ASN A 196 22.26 2.55 43.81
C ASN A 196 23.14 3.81 43.73
N SER A 197 24.24 3.75 42.97
CA SER A 197 25.10 4.92 42.72
C SER A 197 24.44 5.93 41.76
N GLY A 198 23.33 5.57 41.12
CA GLY A 198 22.59 6.44 40.22
C GLY A 198 23.27 6.64 38.86
N GLU A 199 24.23 5.79 38.47
CA GLU A 199 24.94 5.88 37.18
C GLU A 199 23.99 5.79 35.97
N PHE A 200 22.84 5.13 36.14
CA PHE A 200 21.81 5.01 35.10
C PHE A 200 20.90 6.25 34.97
N SER A 201 20.97 7.21 35.91
CA SER A 201 20.09 8.38 35.92
C SER A 201 20.43 9.42 34.83
N ASN A 202 21.70 9.48 34.39
CA ASN A 202 22.18 10.43 33.37
C ASN A 202 22.66 9.74 32.09
N LEU A 203 21.95 8.70 31.65
CA LEU A 203 22.22 8.05 30.38
C LEU A 203 21.87 8.98 29.21
N LYS A 204 22.70 8.93 28.16
CA LYS A 204 22.44 9.62 26.88
C LYS A 204 21.09 9.14 26.32
N GLY A 205 20.07 9.99 26.38
CA GLY A 205 18.73 9.67 25.88
C GLY A 205 17.69 9.29 26.95
N SER A 206 18.04 9.31 28.24
CA SER A 206 17.05 9.22 29.32
C SER A 206 16.02 10.36 29.22
N GLY A 207 14.73 10.04 29.37
CA GLY A 207 13.61 10.99 29.29
C GLY A 207 13.33 11.59 27.90
N LYS A 208 14.17 11.33 26.88
CA LYS A 208 13.90 11.74 25.51
C LYS A 208 12.94 10.75 24.85
N PRO A 209 12.02 11.20 23.98
CA PRO A 209 11.16 10.30 23.23
C PRO A 209 12.03 9.32 22.44
N LEU A 210 11.63 8.05 22.43
CA LEU A 210 12.30 7.03 21.63
C LEU A 210 12.31 7.52 20.17
N LYS A 211 13.49 7.59 19.56
CA LYS A 211 13.57 7.81 18.11
C LYS A 211 13.09 6.53 17.45
N TYR A 212 11.81 6.48 17.11
CA TYR A 212 11.30 5.44 16.24
C TYR A 212 11.95 5.63 14.88
N ASP A 213 12.96 4.82 14.61
CA ASP A 213 13.47 4.66 13.27
C ASP A 213 12.37 3.87 12.54
N TYR A 214 11.42 4.57 11.93
CA TYR A 214 10.38 4.00 11.04
C TYR A 214 11.02 3.46 9.74
N THR A 215 12.19 2.87 9.87
CA THR A 215 12.89 2.21 8.80
C THR A 215 12.08 0.98 8.49
N ASN A 216 11.51 0.97 7.30
CA ASN A 216 10.91 -0.22 6.76
C ASN A 216 11.98 -1.35 6.77
N PRO A 217 11.78 -2.45 7.52
CA PRO A 217 12.75 -3.54 7.62
C PRO A 217 13.05 -4.22 6.28
N TYR A 218 12.23 -3.95 5.26
CA TYR A 218 12.40 -4.46 3.90
C TYR A 218 13.27 -3.58 3.00
N ILE A 219 13.72 -2.39 3.46
CA ILE A 219 14.65 -1.55 2.69
C ILE A 219 16.07 -1.97 3.01
N ASP A 220 16.88 -2.18 1.97
CA ASP A 220 18.30 -2.50 2.14
C ASP A 220 19.07 -1.34 2.80
N GLU A 221 20.11 -1.66 3.57
CA GLU A 221 20.91 -0.64 4.24
C GLU A 221 21.56 0.33 3.27
N THR A 222 21.96 -0.14 2.08
CA THR A 222 22.58 0.70 1.06
C THR A 222 21.58 1.71 0.50
N GLU A 223 20.37 1.27 0.17
CA GLU A 223 19.28 2.11 -0.34
C GLU A 223 18.86 3.15 0.71
N LYS A 224 18.73 2.74 1.98
CA LYS A 224 18.47 3.66 3.09
C LYS A 224 19.54 4.75 3.16
N ARG A 225 20.83 4.37 3.16
CA ARG A 225 21.94 5.33 3.23
C ARG A 225 21.93 6.29 2.03
N ILE A 226 21.66 5.81 0.82
CA ILE A 226 21.55 6.65 -0.38
C ILE A 226 20.41 7.66 -0.21
N ASN A 227 19.23 7.20 0.21
CA ASN A 227 18.07 8.06 0.44
C ASN A 227 18.34 9.09 1.54
N ASP A 228 19.04 8.71 2.61
CA ASP A 228 19.43 9.62 3.69
C ASP A 228 20.46 10.66 3.21
N ILE A 229 21.45 10.28 2.39
CA ILE A 229 22.40 11.22 1.77
C ILE A 229 21.66 12.21 0.86
N MET A 230 20.73 11.73 0.03
CA MET A 230 19.92 12.61 -0.83
C MET A 230 19.12 13.60 0.00
N LYS A 231 18.40 13.13 1.02
CA LYS A 231 17.63 14.00 1.95
C LYS A 231 18.50 15.03 2.66
N ASN A 232 19.67 14.62 3.15
CA ASN A 232 20.60 15.51 3.84
C ASN A 232 21.13 16.62 2.91
N ASN A 233 21.30 16.31 1.62
CA ASN A 233 21.68 17.28 0.60
C ASN A 233 20.49 18.08 0.04
N GLY A 234 19.25 17.82 0.50
CA GLY A 234 18.04 18.49 0.00
C GLY A 234 17.56 17.98 -1.36
N PHE A 235 18.02 16.81 -1.81
CA PHE A 235 17.61 16.20 -3.07
C PHE A 235 16.61 15.05 -2.83
N ALA A 236 15.75 14.83 -3.82
CA ALA A 236 14.81 13.71 -3.86
C ALA A 236 15.22 12.71 -4.97
N PRO A 237 14.78 11.44 -4.88
CA PRO A 237 14.94 10.48 -5.96
C PRO A 237 14.45 11.03 -7.31
N PRO A 238 15.07 10.64 -8.43
CA PRO A 238 14.76 11.19 -9.76
C PRO A 238 13.27 11.11 -10.13
N TRP A 239 12.61 9.99 -9.83
CA TRP A 239 11.19 9.82 -10.12
C TRP A 239 10.31 10.78 -9.30
N ILE A 240 10.67 11.13 -8.06
CA ILE A 240 9.90 12.11 -7.27
C ILE A 240 10.00 13.51 -7.89
N MET A 241 11.19 13.86 -8.40
CA MET A 241 11.38 15.14 -9.09
C MET A 241 10.54 15.17 -10.38
N GLN A 242 10.58 14.10 -11.18
CA GLN A 242 9.76 13.95 -12.38
C GLN A 242 8.25 14.05 -12.08
N GLU A 243 7.79 13.48 -10.96
CA GLU A 243 6.39 13.62 -10.52
C GLU A 243 6.01 15.10 -10.33
N GLY A 244 6.91 15.87 -9.69
CA GLY A 244 6.72 17.31 -9.48
C GLY A 244 6.69 18.10 -10.78
N GLU A 245 7.61 17.79 -11.70
CA GLU A 245 7.69 18.40 -13.04
C GLU A 245 6.42 18.13 -13.84
N ILE A 246 5.97 16.86 -13.91
CA ILE A 246 4.73 16.49 -14.62
C ILE A 246 3.52 17.23 -14.05
N ARG A 247 3.39 17.32 -12.71
CA ARG A 247 2.29 18.06 -12.09
C ARG A 247 2.33 19.55 -12.43
N ALA A 248 3.52 20.15 -12.45
CA ALA A 248 3.69 21.54 -12.82
C ALA A 248 3.34 21.78 -14.30
N ASP A 249 3.78 20.91 -15.19
CA ASP A 249 3.50 21.00 -16.63
C ASP A 249 2.01 20.83 -16.93
N ILE A 250 1.32 19.90 -16.26
CA ILE A 250 -0.14 19.73 -16.37
C ILE A 250 -0.86 21.01 -15.92
N ALA A 251 -0.43 21.59 -14.78
CA ALA A 251 -1.02 22.81 -14.26
C ALA A 251 -0.80 24.00 -15.22
N PHE A 252 0.40 24.10 -15.79
CA PHE A 252 0.75 25.11 -16.78
C PHE A 252 -0.09 24.98 -18.06
N LEU A 253 -0.22 23.76 -18.60
CA LEU A 253 -1.01 23.47 -19.79
C LEU A 253 -2.48 23.88 -19.59
N ARG A 254 -3.09 23.48 -18.46
CA ARG A 254 -4.47 23.85 -18.11
C ARG A 254 -4.65 25.35 -17.93
N LYS A 255 -3.68 26.02 -17.29
CA LYS A 255 -3.73 27.48 -17.13
C LYS A 255 -3.66 28.18 -18.49
N ARG A 256 -2.73 27.78 -19.35
CA ARG A 256 -2.54 28.37 -20.68
C ARG A 256 -3.77 28.19 -21.59
N LEU A 257 -4.42 27.03 -21.56
CA LEU A 257 -5.69 26.81 -22.28
C LEU A 257 -6.79 27.78 -21.84
N ARG A 258 -6.97 27.92 -20.52
CA ARG A 258 -7.97 28.83 -19.94
C ARG A 258 -7.67 30.29 -20.25
N ASP A 259 -6.42 30.73 -20.10
CA ASP A 259 -6.01 32.12 -20.33
C ASP A 259 -6.28 32.53 -21.80
N GLU A 260 -5.94 31.67 -22.76
CA GLU A 260 -6.10 31.96 -24.19
C GLU A 260 -7.56 31.90 -24.64
N TYR A 261 -8.36 30.99 -24.08
CA TYR A 261 -9.79 30.92 -24.35
C TYR A 261 -10.55 32.12 -23.74
N CYS A 262 -10.19 32.54 -22.53
CA CYS A 262 -10.70 33.78 -21.95
C CYS A 262 -10.36 35.01 -22.80
N ARG A 263 -9.13 35.09 -23.30
CA ARG A 263 -8.72 36.17 -24.20
C ARG A 263 -9.61 36.21 -25.45
N LEU A 264 -9.93 35.07 -26.05
CA LEU A 264 -10.88 35.02 -27.18
C LEU A 264 -12.24 35.62 -26.83
N ILE A 265 -12.88 35.16 -25.75
CA ILE A 265 -14.21 35.62 -25.35
C ILE A 265 -14.22 37.12 -25.08
N LEU A 266 -13.21 37.61 -24.34
CA LEU A 266 -13.08 39.03 -24.03
C LEU A 266 -12.87 39.90 -25.28
N THR A 267 -12.15 39.39 -26.29
CA THR A 267 -11.98 40.11 -27.55
C THR A 267 -13.22 40.10 -28.44
N GLN A 268 -14.09 39.09 -28.33
CA GLN A 268 -15.36 39.00 -29.06
C GLN A 268 -16.44 39.91 -28.44
N ASN A 269 -16.49 40.00 -27.12
CA ASN A 269 -17.41 40.85 -26.38
C ASN A 269 -16.90 42.31 -26.39
N SER A 270 -17.25 43.07 -27.43
CA SER A 270 -17.30 44.55 -27.63
C SER A 270 -16.43 45.55 -26.80
N ILE A 271 -16.08 45.27 -25.55
CA ILE A 271 -15.24 46.04 -24.62
C ILE A 271 -13.82 46.29 -25.20
N PHE A 272 -13.34 45.41 -26.08
CA PHE A 272 -11.97 45.43 -26.58
C PHE A 272 -11.84 45.46 -28.12
N GLN A 273 -12.92 45.73 -28.85
CA GLN A 273 -12.92 45.78 -30.33
C GLN A 273 -11.94 46.80 -30.92
N ASN A 274 -11.58 47.84 -30.16
CA ASN A 274 -10.64 48.88 -30.59
C ASN A 274 -9.17 48.53 -30.38
N ILE A 275 -8.86 47.37 -29.79
CA ILE A 275 -7.48 46.91 -29.65
C ILE A 275 -6.99 46.44 -31.02
N ARG A 276 -6.16 47.26 -31.66
CA ARG A 276 -5.45 46.98 -32.93
C ARG A 276 -4.35 45.92 -32.74
N SER A 277 -4.68 44.76 -32.16
CA SER A 277 -3.74 43.64 -32.14
C SER A 277 -3.66 43.04 -33.54
N GLN A 278 -2.46 43.03 -34.11
CA GLN A 278 -2.15 42.64 -35.49
C GLN A 278 -2.42 41.15 -35.83
N THR A 279 -2.86 40.34 -34.87
CA THR A 279 -3.21 38.94 -35.09
C THR A 279 -4.67 38.72 -34.72
N ASN A 280 -5.46 38.25 -35.68
CA ASN A 280 -6.83 37.81 -35.46
C ASN A 280 -6.83 36.85 -34.25
N PRO A 281 -7.54 37.17 -33.15
CA PRO A 281 -7.49 36.37 -31.93
C PRO A 281 -7.90 34.92 -32.20
N THR A 282 -8.77 34.71 -33.19
CA THR A 282 -9.13 33.41 -33.78
C THR A 282 -7.91 32.66 -34.33
N ASN A 283 -7.07 33.29 -35.15
CA ASN A 283 -5.86 32.67 -35.72
C ASN A 283 -4.85 32.31 -34.63
N ARG A 284 -4.77 33.09 -33.54
CA ARG A 284 -3.90 32.78 -32.40
C ARG A 284 -4.39 31.53 -31.68
N TRP A 285 -5.70 31.42 -31.46
CA TRP A 285 -6.30 30.22 -30.87
C TRP A 285 -6.08 28.97 -31.73
N GLU A 286 -6.25 29.08 -33.04
CA GLU A 286 -5.99 27.96 -33.95
C GLU A 286 -4.54 27.48 -33.90
N LYS A 287 -3.58 28.40 -33.87
CA LYS A 287 -2.15 28.06 -33.68
C LYS A 287 -1.91 27.38 -32.34
N LEU A 288 -2.56 27.87 -31.27
CA LEU A 288 -2.45 27.29 -29.95
C LEU A 288 -2.97 25.85 -29.92
N LYS A 289 -4.12 25.56 -30.56
CA LYS A 289 -4.65 24.19 -30.65
C LYS A 289 -3.63 23.23 -31.25
N ILE A 290 -2.96 23.63 -32.33
CA ILE A 290 -1.92 22.81 -32.98
C ILE A 290 -0.72 22.58 -32.04
N GLN A 291 -0.24 23.63 -31.38
CA GLN A 291 0.87 23.55 -30.42
C GLN A 291 0.52 22.66 -29.23
N MET A 292 -0.70 22.77 -28.71
CA MET A 292 -1.16 22.01 -27.55
C MET A 292 -1.26 20.52 -27.84
N VAL A 293 -1.68 20.12 -29.05
CA VAL A 293 -1.70 18.71 -29.44
C VAL A 293 -0.28 18.12 -29.40
N GLU A 294 0.72 18.87 -29.86
CA GLU A 294 2.13 18.48 -29.80
C GLU A 294 2.65 18.39 -28.37
N GLU A 295 2.35 19.39 -27.53
CA GLU A 295 2.74 19.45 -26.12
C GLU A 295 2.12 18.31 -25.30
N VAL A 296 0.81 18.04 -25.47
CA VAL A 296 0.13 16.92 -24.82
C VAL A 296 0.77 15.58 -25.21
N ARG A 297 1.20 15.41 -26.47
CA ARG A 297 1.86 14.18 -26.90
C ARG A 297 3.19 13.96 -26.17
N LYS A 298 4.03 15.00 -26.07
CA LYS A 298 5.31 14.95 -25.34
C LYS A 298 5.08 14.69 -23.85
N LEU A 299 4.10 15.35 -23.27
CA LEU A 299 3.75 15.18 -21.87
C LEU A 299 3.21 13.78 -21.57
N ASN A 300 2.44 13.19 -22.49
CA ASN A 300 2.01 11.79 -22.37
C ASN A 300 3.16 10.79 -22.48
N GLN A 301 4.20 11.08 -23.28
CA GLN A 301 5.42 10.27 -23.29
C GLN A 301 6.13 10.34 -21.94
N LEU A 302 6.30 11.53 -21.37
CA LEU A 302 6.88 11.70 -20.03
C LEU A 302 6.08 10.99 -18.94
N ILE A 303 4.74 11.02 -19.02
CA ILE A 303 3.87 10.27 -18.11
C ILE A 303 4.12 8.77 -18.24
N GLN A 304 4.28 8.25 -19.46
CA GLN A 304 4.57 6.83 -19.67
C GLN A 304 5.92 6.45 -19.06
N ASP A 305 6.97 7.23 -19.33
CA ASP A 305 8.31 7.00 -18.77
C ASP A 305 8.31 7.05 -17.24
N TYR A 306 7.57 8.00 -16.65
CA TYR A 306 7.38 8.09 -15.21
C TYR A 306 6.62 6.87 -14.66
N ASN A 307 5.53 6.45 -15.29
CA ASN A 307 4.75 5.30 -14.83
C ASN A 307 5.55 3.99 -14.90
N LEU A 308 6.49 3.88 -15.85
CA LEU A 308 7.40 2.73 -15.95
C LEU A 308 8.48 2.73 -14.87
N THR A 309 8.94 3.91 -14.44
CA THR A 309 10.02 4.06 -13.44
C THR A 309 9.51 4.13 -12.00
N SER A 310 8.27 4.59 -11.80
CA SER A 310 7.69 4.80 -10.48
C SER A 310 7.31 3.47 -9.82
N PRO A 311 7.89 3.14 -8.64
CA PRO A 311 7.64 1.87 -7.95
C PRO A 311 6.24 1.79 -7.31
N ILE A 312 5.52 2.91 -7.22
CA ILE A 312 4.23 3.01 -6.52
C ILE A 312 3.10 3.24 -7.52
N TYR A 313 2.31 2.20 -7.78
CA TYR A 313 1.16 2.27 -8.70
C TYR A 313 0.15 3.37 -8.35
N GLY A 314 -0.07 3.64 -7.06
CA GLY A 314 -0.99 4.68 -6.60
C GLY A 314 -0.56 6.12 -6.94
N ARG A 315 0.69 6.32 -7.39
CA ARG A 315 1.20 7.62 -7.84
C ARG A 315 1.28 7.75 -9.37
N HIS A 316 0.91 6.71 -10.11
CA HIS A 316 0.92 6.75 -11.57
C HIS A 316 -0.08 7.77 -12.11
N PHE A 317 0.27 8.45 -13.19
CA PHE A 317 -0.60 9.40 -13.87
C PHE A 317 -1.40 8.71 -14.98
N LEU A 318 -2.63 9.16 -15.19
CA LEU A 318 -3.38 8.80 -16.37
C LEU A 318 -2.96 9.66 -17.56
N GLY A 319 -2.96 9.07 -18.76
CA GLY A 319 -2.71 9.81 -19.99
C GLY A 319 -3.75 10.91 -20.20
N ILE A 320 -3.29 12.06 -20.66
CA ILE A 320 -4.12 13.24 -20.87
C ILE A 320 -4.68 13.21 -22.29
N LEU A 321 -5.99 13.40 -22.38
CA LEU A 321 -6.71 13.52 -23.65
C LEU A 321 -6.98 14.99 -23.91
N TYR A 322 -6.36 15.52 -24.98
CA TYR A 322 -6.48 16.91 -25.37
C TYR A 322 -7.94 17.37 -25.50
N ASP A 323 -8.79 16.58 -26.15
CA ASP A 323 -10.20 16.95 -26.37
C ASP A 323 -10.99 17.07 -25.07
N LYS A 324 -10.66 16.26 -24.06
CA LYS A 324 -11.30 16.36 -22.73
C LYS A 324 -10.86 17.62 -22.01
N GLU A 325 -9.56 17.89 -21.98
CA GLU A 325 -9.01 19.10 -21.34
C GLU A 325 -9.47 20.39 -22.04
N LEU A 326 -9.68 20.34 -23.35
CA LEU A 326 -10.25 21.47 -24.10
C LEU A 326 -11.70 21.75 -23.67
N LYS A 327 -12.53 20.71 -23.58
CA LYS A 327 -13.94 20.84 -23.15
C LYS A 327 -14.03 21.35 -21.72
N THR A 328 -13.26 20.76 -20.79
CA THR A 328 -13.26 21.21 -19.39
C THR A 328 -12.75 22.65 -19.24
N ALA A 329 -11.76 23.06 -20.05
CA ALA A 329 -11.29 24.44 -20.04
C ALA A 329 -12.36 25.42 -20.56
N ILE A 330 -13.12 25.04 -21.60
CA ILE A 330 -14.23 25.84 -22.12
C ILE A 330 -15.34 25.96 -21.08
N GLU A 331 -15.81 24.83 -20.55
CA GLU A 331 -16.86 24.78 -19.51
C GLU A 331 -16.47 25.60 -18.27
N PHE A 332 -15.21 25.54 -17.84
CA PHE A 332 -14.71 26.33 -16.72
C PHE A 332 -14.77 27.84 -16.97
N VAL A 333 -14.43 28.29 -18.18
CA VAL A 333 -14.45 29.71 -18.54
C VAL A 333 -15.87 30.22 -18.80
N GLU A 334 -16.76 29.36 -19.26
CA GLU A 334 -18.19 29.68 -19.38
C GLU A 334 -18.88 29.76 -18.00
N SER A 335 -18.41 28.99 -17.02
CA SER A 335 -18.86 29.05 -15.63
C SER A 335 -18.58 30.41 -14.94
N ASP A 336 -19.43 30.77 -13.98
CA ASP A 336 -19.32 31.97 -13.15
C ASP A 336 -18.04 31.98 -12.28
N GLU A 337 -17.47 30.81 -11.99
CA GLU A 337 -16.22 30.67 -11.22
C GLU A 337 -15.01 31.33 -11.91
N SER A 338 -15.12 31.63 -13.20
CA SER A 338 -14.06 32.26 -14.00
C SER A 338 -14.00 33.78 -13.92
N GLU A 339 -14.91 34.46 -13.19
CA GLU A 339 -14.96 35.92 -13.13
C GLU A 339 -13.64 36.56 -12.67
N GLN A 340 -12.99 35.97 -11.66
CA GLN A 340 -11.70 36.44 -11.16
C GLN A 340 -10.60 36.33 -12.23
N LEU A 341 -10.58 35.23 -12.97
CA LEU A 341 -9.62 34.98 -14.04
C LEU A 341 -9.90 35.89 -15.26
N LYS A 342 -11.17 36.11 -15.60
CA LYS A 342 -11.59 37.10 -16.61
C LYS A 342 -11.11 38.50 -16.21
N ALA A 343 -11.28 38.91 -14.95
CA ALA A 343 -10.82 40.20 -14.44
C ALA A 343 -9.29 40.34 -14.53
N GLU A 344 -8.53 39.33 -14.07
CA GLU A 344 -7.06 39.32 -14.16
C GLU A 344 -6.58 39.48 -15.62
N ILE A 345 -7.20 38.73 -16.54
CA ILE A 345 -6.84 38.79 -17.97
C ILE A 345 -7.22 40.14 -18.57
N THR A 346 -8.35 40.74 -18.17
CA THR A 346 -8.72 42.09 -18.63
C THR A 346 -7.68 43.13 -18.21
N GLU A 347 -7.14 43.04 -16.98
CA GLU A 347 -6.07 43.94 -16.54
C GLU A 347 -4.78 43.73 -17.31
N ARG A 348 -4.39 42.47 -17.56
CA ARG A 348 -3.22 42.15 -18.39
C ARG A 348 -3.35 42.73 -19.80
N LEU A 349 -4.51 42.59 -20.42
CA LEU A 349 -4.80 43.17 -21.74
C LEU A 349 -4.71 44.70 -21.72
N LYS A 350 -5.33 45.36 -20.74
CA LYS A 350 -5.24 46.82 -20.58
C LYS A 350 -3.79 47.30 -20.40
N LYS A 351 -2.97 46.56 -19.66
CA LYS A 351 -1.54 46.86 -19.49
C LYS A 351 -0.79 46.70 -20.82
N GLU A 352 -0.99 45.60 -21.54
CA GLU A 352 -0.38 45.37 -22.86
C GLU A 352 -0.70 46.51 -23.84
N ASP A 353 -1.92 47.02 -23.83
CA ASP A 353 -2.33 48.16 -24.65
C ASP A 353 -1.66 49.46 -24.22
N ALA A 354 -1.61 49.73 -22.90
CA ALA A 354 -0.96 50.93 -22.36
C ALA A 354 0.54 50.98 -22.72
N TYR A 355 1.24 49.84 -22.62
CA TYR A 355 2.63 49.72 -23.05
C TYR A 355 2.80 49.95 -24.56
N ARG A 356 1.88 49.44 -25.40
CA ARG A 356 1.92 49.66 -26.86
C ARG A 356 1.61 51.10 -27.24
N GLY A 357 0.65 51.74 -26.59
CA GLY A 357 0.32 53.16 -26.78
C GLY A 357 1.50 54.08 -26.44
N ALA A 358 2.27 53.75 -25.40
CA ALA A 358 3.49 54.45 -25.03
C ALA A 358 4.63 54.29 -26.06
N HIS A 359 4.75 53.13 -26.70
CA HIS A 359 5.76 52.87 -27.75
C HIS A 359 5.37 53.43 -29.13
N SER A 360 4.07 53.65 -29.39
CA SER A 360 3.64 54.38 -30.61
C SER A 360 3.85 55.89 -30.52
N TYR A 361 4.15 56.42 -29.33
CA TYR A 361 4.37 57.85 -29.05
C TYR A 361 5.86 58.18 -28.75
N GLN A 362 6.78 57.35 -29.23
CA GLN A 362 8.18 57.75 -29.39
C GLN A 362 8.33 58.14 -30.87
N PRO A 363 8.53 59.42 -31.20
CA PRO A 363 8.86 59.80 -32.57
C PRO A 363 10.10 59.00 -32.95
N SER A 364 9.99 58.16 -33.98
CA SER A 364 11.16 57.48 -34.50
C SER A 364 12.19 58.55 -34.85
N PHE A 365 13.46 58.34 -34.48
CA PHE A 365 14.57 59.26 -34.82
C PHE A 365 14.58 59.64 -36.31
N TRP A 366 14.18 58.69 -37.16
CA TRP A 366 13.98 58.87 -38.60
C TRP A 366 12.75 59.72 -38.99
N GLY A 367 11.66 59.68 -38.20
CA GLY A 367 10.50 60.56 -38.36
C GLY A 367 10.83 62.03 -38.00
N PHE A 368 11.59 62.24 -36.93
CA PHE A 368 12.09 63.56 -36.54
C PHE A 368 13.04 64.17 -37.60
N LEU A 369 13.95 63.36 -38.15
CA LEU A 369 14.82 63.77 -39.26
C LEU A 369 14.04 64.11 -40.53
N ARG A 370 12.99 63.34 -40.85
CA ARG A 370 12.16 63.60 -42.04
C ARG A 370 11.40 64.93 -41.96
N ASP A 371 10.89 65.29 -40.79
CA ASP A 371 10.16 66.54 -40.59
C ASP A 371 11.10 67.75 -40.45
N SER A 372 12.35 67.54 -40.01
CA SER A 372 13.38 68.59 -39.93
C SER A 372 13.94 69.03 -41.29
N PHE A 373 13.80 68.19 -42.33
CA PHE A 373 14.29 68.46 -43.70
C PHE A 373 13.18 68.86 -44.68
N ARG A 374 11.97 69.19 -44.22
CA ARG A 374 10.93 69.74 -45.10
C ARG A 374 11.27 71.20 -45.43
N PRO A 375 11.51 71.57 -46.70
CA PRO A 375 11.69 72.98 -47.05
C PRO A 375 10.36 73.72 -46.83
N SER A 376 10.44 74.83 -46.10
CA SER A 376 9.32 75.76 -45.91
C SER A 376 8.90 76.29 -47.28
N VAL A 377 7.75 75.84 -47.77
CA VAL A 377 7.11 76.43 -48.95
C VAL A 377 6.58 77.80 -48.52
N ALA A 378 7.26 78.85 -48.97
CA ALA A 378 6.80 80.24 -48.90
C ALA A 378 5.97 80.57 -50.14
#